data_AF-A0A0P0V061-F1
#
_entry.id   AF-A0A0P0V061-F1
#
_cell.length_a   1.000
_cell.length_b   1.000
_cell.length_c   1.000
_cell.angle_alpha   90.00
_cell.angle_beta   90.00
_cell.angle_gamma   90.00
#
_symmetry.space_group_name_H-M   'P 1'
#
loop_
_entity.id
_entity.type
_entity.pdbx_description
1 polymer ?
#
loop_
_entity_poly.entity_id
_entity_poly.type
_entity_poly.pdbx_seq_one_letter_code
_entity_poly.pdbx_strand_id
1 'polypeptide(L)'
;MQLNAGLTTQLLLSLFRVKGIVHWGIAGNADEGLQIGDVTIPEHWAHLSLWNWQRYGDGPENELPLEAAGDYTRDLGFLNFSDYTAAGPSPNELNSIWFQPEEIFPVSGKPEQRQHAFWVPVSSRYFSLAEKLEVHTYTELNEITGLAGVTSVI
;
A
#
# COMPACT_ATOMS: atom_id res chain seq x y z
N MET A 1 -8.56 -2.58 6.20
CA MET A 1 -9.15 -2.80 4.86
C MET A 1 -8.85 -4.21 4.31
N GLN A 2 -7.71 -4.83 4.65
CA GLN A 2 -7.26 -6.12 4.10
C GLN A 2 -8.26 -7.28 4.24
N LEU A 3 -8.89 -7.47 5.40
CA LEU A 3 -9.75 -8.64 5.62
C LEU A 3 -10.94 -8.69 4.65
N ASN A 4 -11.68 -7.59 4.49
CA ASN A 4 -12.86 -7.57 3.63
C ASN A 4 -12.50 -7.72 2.15
N ALA A 5 -11.42 -7.06 1.70
CA ALA A 5 -10.94 -7.15 0.33
C ALA A 5 -10.44 -8.57 0.00
N GLY A 6 -9.69 -9.19 0.93
CA GLY A 6 -9.21 -10.57 0.81
C GLY A 6 -10.36 -11.57 0.79
N LEU A 7 -11.31 -11.46 1.73
CA LEU A 7 -12.49 -12.34 1.77
C LEU A 7 -13.35 -12.20 0.52
N THR A 8 -13.61 -10.97 0.07
CA THR A 8 -14.41 -10.72 -1.15
C THR A 8 -13.72 -11.32 -2.37
N THR A 9 -12.41 -11.10 -2.49
CA THR A 9 -11.59 -11.70 -3.55
C THR A 9 -11.67 -13.22 -3.52
N GLN A 10 -11.52 -13.83 -2.35
CA GLN A 10 -11.58 -15.28 -2.21
C GLN A 10 -12.98 -15.83 -2.56
N LEU A 11 -14.05 -15.15 -2.13
CA LEU A 11 -15.42 -15.53 -2.48
C LEU A 11 -15.67 -15.44 -3.99
N LEU A 12 -15.23 -14.34 -4.63
CA LEU A 12 -15.36 -14.18 -6.08
C LEU A 12 -14.64 -15.30 -6.84
N LEU A 13 -13.41 -15.62 -6.44
CA LEU A 13 -12.62 -16.71 -7.03
C LEU A 13 -13.24 -18.10 -6.79
N SER A 14 -13.91 -18.30 -5.65
CA SER A 14 -14.52 -19.58 -5.30
C SER A 14 -15.86 -19.82 -6.00
N LEU A 15 -16.64 -18.75 -6.23
CA LEU A 15 -18.00 -18.83 -6.75
C LEU A 15 -18.09 -18.62 -8.26
N PHE A 16 -17.11 -17.94 -8.87
CA PHE A 16 -17.15 -17.56 -10.27
C PHE A 16 -15.84 -17.85 -11.01
N ARG A 17 -15.92 -18.01 -12.33
CA ARG A 17 -14.74 -18.07 -13.22
C ARG A 17 -14.22 -16.67 -13.52
N VAL A 18 -13.58 -16.06 -12.53
CA VAL A 18 -13.01 -14.72 -12.62
C VAL A 18 -11.73 -14.74 -13.46
N LYS A 19 -11.57 -13.79 -14.39
CA LYS A 19 -10.34 -13.62 -15.18
C LYS A 19 -9.35 -12.62 -14.57
N GLY A 20 -9.84 -11.75 -13.71
CA GLY A 20 -9.05 -10.88 -12.85
C GLY A 20 -9.95 -9.93 -12.08
N ILE A 21 -9.35 -9.18 -11.18
CA ILE A 21 -10.03 -8.33 -10.21
C ILE A 21 -9.52 -6.90 -10.39
N VAL A 22 -10.44 -5.96 -10.45
CA VAL A 22 -10.15 -4.53 -10.44
C VAL A 22 -10.70 -3.97 -9.15
N HIS A 23 -9.82 -3.36 -8.35
CA HIS A 23 -10.21 -2.62 -7.17
C HIS A 23 -10.17 -1.13 -7.49
N TRP A 24 -11.18 -0.39 -7.04
CA TRP A 24 -11.29 1.05 -7.22
C TRP A 24 -11.80 1.70 -5.93
N GLY A 25 -11.61 3.00 -5.82
CA GLY A 25 -12.09 3.79 -4.69
C GLY A 25 -11.29 5.07 -4.52
N ILE A 26 -11.66 5.83 -3.49
CA ILE A 26 -11.00 7.08 -3.12
C ILE A 26 -9.75 6.81 -2.27
N ALA A 27 -8.69 7.58 -2.50
CA ALA A 27 -7.45 7.53 -1.74
C ALA A 27 -6.94 8.93 -1.44
N GLY A 28 -6.16 9.08 -0.36
CA GLY A 28 -5.31 10.24 -0.17
C GLY A 28 -4.07 10.13 -1.05
N ASN A 29 -3.50 11.27 -1.44
CA ASN A 29 -2.24 11.32 -2.17
C ASN A 29 -1.17 12.03 -1.32
N ALA A 30 0.10 11.72 -1.57
CA ALA A 30 1.26 12.39 -0.97
C ALA A 30 2.09 13.16 -2.02
N ASP A 31 1.60 13.25 -3.26
CA ASP A 31 2.27 13.93 -4.36
C ASP A 31 1.68 15.34 -4.47
N GLU A 32 2.48 16.37 -4.19
CA GLU A 32 2.05 17.77 -4.23
C GLU A 32 1.55 18.22 -5.63
N GLY A 33 1.88 17.47 -6.68
CA GLY A 33 1.37 17.70 -8.03
C GLY A 33 -0.09 17.25 -8.25
N LEU A 34 -0.62 16.37 -7.41
CA LEU A 34 -1.97 15.82 -7.55
C LEU A 34 -3.01 16.59 -6.74
N GLN A 35 -4.19 16.77 -7.34
CA GLN A 35 -5.31 17.50 -6.77
C GLN A 35 -6.44 16.57 -6.33
N ILE A 36 -7.38 17.11 -5.55
CA ILE A 36 -8.62 16.40 -5.23
C ILE A 36 -9.40 16.16 -6.53
N GLY A 37 -9.78 14.91 -6.76
CA GLY A 37 -10.50 14.49 -7.97
C GLY A 37 -9.60 13.94 -9.07
N ASP A 38 -8.27 14.00 -8.91
CA ASP A 38 -7.36 13.34 -9.83
C ASP A 38 -7.52 11.82 -9.73
N VAL A 39 -7.52 11.18 -10.91
CA VAL A 39 -7.56 9.73 -11.03
C VAL A 39 -6.13 9.23 -11.11
N THR A 40 -5.78 8.32 -10.21
CA THR A 40 -4.47 7.67 -10.19
C THR A 40 -4.60 6.19 -10.49
N ILE A 41 -3.65 5.67 -11.26
CA ILE A 41 -3.56 4.25 -11.60
C ILE A 41 -2.22 3.76 -11.06
N PRO A 42 -2.20 2.91 -10.02
CA PRO A 42 -0.96 2.46 -9.44
C PRO A 42 -0.26 1.45 -10.36
N GLU A 43 1.01 1.68 -10.65
CA GLU A 43 1.87 0.68 -11.29
C GLU A 43 2.37 -0.36 -10.27
N HIS A 44 2.56 0.09 -9.02
CA HIS A 44 2.99 -0.72 -7.89
C HIS A 44 2.15 -0.38 -6.65
N TRP A 45 2.07 -1.31 -5.72
CA TRP A 45 1.50 -1.08 -4.40
C TRP A 45 2.40 -1.67 -3.32
N ALA A 46 2.24 -1.19 -2.08
CA ALA A 46 3.00 -1.65 -0.92
C ALA A 46 2.08 -1.80 0.29
N HIS A 47 2.34 -2.79 1.13
CA HIS A 47 1.77 -2.87 2.47
C HIS A 47 2.75 -2.30 3.48
N LEU A 48 2.32 -1.30 4.24
CA LEU A 48 3.15 -0.54 5.18
C LEU A 48 2.72 -0.73 6.64
N SER A 49 2.01 -1.82 6.96
CA SER A 49 1.36 -2.02 8.26
C SER A 49 2.18 -2.83 9.26
N LEU A 50 3.25 -3.51 8.84
CA LEU A 50 4.07 -4.33 9.73
C LEU A 50 5.30 -3.54 10.19
N TRP A 51 5.40 -3.41 11.51
CA TRP A 51 6.47 -2.67 12.18
C TRP A 51 6.90 -3.42 13.43
N ASN A 52 8.21 -3.50 13.65
CA ASN A 52 8.77 -3.98 14.89
C ASN A 52 9.24 -2.83 15.75
N TRP A 53 8.69 -2.76 16.96
CA TRP A 53 9.17 -1.85 17.98
C TRP A 53 10.43 -2.44 18.64
N GLN A 54 11.55 -1.74 18.51
CA GLN A 54 12.81 -2.17 19.10
C GLN A 54 12.78 -2.00 20.62
N ARG A 55 13.24 -3.03 21.34
CA ARG A 55 13.26 -3.02 22.80
C ARG A 55 14.08 -1.85 23.32
N TYR A 56 13.60 -1.18 24.36
CA TYR A 56 14.39 -0.13 25.02
C TYR A 56 15.76 -0.65 25.47
N GLY A 57 16.81 0.13 25.23
CA GLY A 57 18.21 -0.21 25.52
C GLY A 57 18.96 -0.82 24.33
N ASP A 58 18.25 -1.40 23.35
CA ASP A 58 18.84 -1.89 22.11
C ASP A 58 19.01 -0.73 21.11
N GLY A 59 20.16 -0.67 20.44
CA GLY A 59 20.45 0.28 19.38
C GLY A 59 20.26 -0.31 17.97
N PRO A 60 20.46 0.50 16.91
CA PRO A 60 20.25 0.04 15.54
C PRO A 60 21.04 -1.21 15.15
N GLU A 61 22.21 -1.42 15.75
CA GLU A 61 23.08 -2.58 15.49
C GLU A 61 22.61 -3.87 16.17
N ASN A 62 21.67 -3.78 17.13
CA ASN A 62 21.13 -4.93 17.82
C ASN A 62 20.11 -5.65 16.94
N GLU A 63 20.18 -6.98 16.91
CA GLU A 63 19.32 -7.84 16.10
C GLU A 63 17.83 -7.66 16.45
N LEU A 64 16.98 -7.52 15.42
CA LEU A 64 15.52 -7.49 15.57
C LEU A 64 14.96 -8.91 15.68
N PRO A 65 13.82 -9.11 16.37
CA PRO A 65 13.16 -10.41 16.39
C PRO A 65 12.86 -10.90 14.98
N LEU A 66 13.30 -12.12 14.59
CA LEU A 66 13.17 -12.70 13.23
C LEU A 66 14.09 -12.10 12.15
N GLU A 67 15.01 -11.22 12.49
CA GLU A 67 16.00 -10.70 11.53
C GLU A 67 16.89 -11.82 10.97
N ALA A 68 17.38 -12.73 11.82
CA ALA A 68 18.09 -13.93 11.36
C ALA A 68 17.25 -14.84 10.42
N ALA A 69 15.93 -14.72 10.43
CA ALA A 69 15.04 -15.45 9.52
C ALA A 69 14.87 -14.74 8.16
N GLY A 70 15.41 -13.52 8.02
CA GLY A 70 15.33 -12.70 6.81
C GLY A 70 14.04 -11.89 6.70
N ASP A 71 13.28 -11.75 7.78
CA ASP A 71 11.96 -11.10 7.77
C ASP A 71 12.05 -9.57 7.88
N TYR A 72 13.24 -9.04 8.18
CA TYR A 72 13.50 -7.60 8.29
C TYR A 72 14.42 -7.12 7.20
N THR A 73 14.24 -5.85 6.85
CA THR A 73 15.21 -5.08 6.07
C THR A 73 15.77 -3.97 6.95
N ARG A 74 17.07 -3.71 6.81
CA ARG A 74 17.73 -2.52 7.38
C ARG A 74 17.81 -1.37 6.39
N ASP A 75 17.38 -1.59 5.15
CA ASP A 75 17.48 -0.61 4.06
C ASP A 75 16.27 0.32 4.00
N LEU A 76 15.12 -0.10 4.51
CA LEU A 76 13.85 0.62 4.42
C LEU A 76 13.17 0.74 5.78
N GLY A 77 12.62 1.93 6.03
CA GLY A 77 11.71 2.19 7.15
C GLY A 77 12.37 2.03 8.53
N PHE A 78 13.21 2.98 8.89
CA PHE A 78 13.73 3.15 10.25
C PHE A 78 13.29 4.50 10.79
N LEU A 79 12.80 4.53 12.03
CA LEU A 79 12.48 5.76 12.74
C LEU A 79 12.90 5.64 14.19
N ASN A 80 13.72 6.57 14.66
CA ASN A 80 14.00 6.76 16.09
C ASN A 80 13.10 7.88 16.61
N PHE A 81 12.26 7.58 17.60
CA PHE A 81 11.33 8.56 18.17
C PHE A 81 12.03 9.76 18.80
N SER A 82 13.28 9.58 19.23
CA SER A 82 14.10 10.66 19.81
C SER A 82 14.34 11.80 18.83
N ASP A 83 14.26 11.55 17.51
CA ASP A 83 14.51 12.56 16.48
C ASP A 83 13.28 13.44 16.20
N TYR A 84 12.08 13.04 16.64
CA TYR A 84 10.80 13.65 16.27
C TYR A 84 10.04 14.26 17.46
N THR A 85 10.73 14.58 18.56
CA THR A 85 10.12 15.24 19.71
C THR A 85 9.82 16.71 19.41
N ALA A 86 8.68 17.22 19.92
CA ALA A 86 8.16 18.55 19.55
C ALA A 86 9.10 19.73 19.87
N ALA A 87 9.98 19.59 20.86
CA ALA A 87 10.98 20.59 21.23
C ALA A 87 12.31 20.45 20.44
N GLY A 88 12.32 19.64 19.39
CA GLY A 88 13.53 19.18 18.71
C GLY A 88 14.03 17.85 19.27
N PRO A 89 15.05 17.22 18.64
CA PRO A 89 15.53 15.90 19.02
C PRO A 89 15.89 15.80 20.51
N SER A 90 15.32 14.83 21.22
CA SER A 90 15.57 14.60 22.65
C SER A 90 15.46 13.11 23.00
N PRO A 91 16.35 12.57 23.84
CA PRO A 91 16.28 11.18 24.25
C PRO A 91 14.95 10.84 24.92
N ASN A 92 14.37 9.70 24.54
CA ASN A 92 13.17 9.18 25.18
C ASN A 92 13.19 7.64 25.26
N GLU A 93 12.21 7.09 25.97
CA GLU A 93 12.11 5.64 26.20
C GLU A 93 11.40 4.88 25.07
N LEU A 94 10.87 5.58 24.06
CA LEU A 94 10.15 4.97 22.95
C LEU A 94 11.12 4.28 21.97
N ASN A 95 12.41 4.61 22.00
CA ASN A 95 13.43 4.01 21.13
C ASN A 95 13.08 4.10 19.63
N SER A 96 13.18 3.00 18.88
CA SER A 96 13.06 2.98 17.42
C SER A 96 12.03 1.96 16.93
N ILE A 97 11.47 2.21 15.75
CA ILE A 97 10.66 1.26 14.99
C ILE A 97 11.34 0.92 13.67
N TRP A 98 11.12 -0.31 13.23
CA TRP A 98 11.66 -0.87 12.00
C TRP A 98 10.54 -1.45 11.15
N PHE A 99 10.51 -1.11 9.87
CA PHE A 99 9.57 -1.66 8.91
C PHE A 99 9.88 -3.13 8.65
N GLN A 100 8.83 -3.94 8.60
CA GLN A 100 8.90 -5.34 8.22
C GLN A 100 8.22 -5.51 6.86
N PRO A 101 8.95 -5.91 5.81
CA PRO A 101 8.35 -6.24 4.53
C PRO A 101 7.28 -7.34 4.65
N GLU A 102 6.21 -7.25 3.85
CA GLU A 102 5.17 -8.27 3.82
C GLU A 102 5.73 -9.59 3.26
N GLU A 103 5.33 -10.70 3.88
CA GLU A 103 5.57 -12.03 3.34
C GLU A 103 4.68 -12.26 2.12
N ILE A 104 5.30 -12.63 1.00
CA ILE A 104 4.61 -13.03 -0.22
C ILE A 104 5.02 -14.44 -0.63
N PHE A 105 4.11 -15.14 -1.28
CA PHE A 105 4.35 -16.48 -1.80
C PHE A 105 4.29 -16.46 -3.32
N PRO A 106 5.28 -17.07 -4.00
CA PRO A 106 5.35 -17.01 -5.45
C PRO A 106 4.19 -17.81 -6.08
N VAL A 107 3.57 -17.22 -7.10
CA VAL A 107 2.53 -17.91 -7.90
C VAL A 107 3.13 -19.09 -8.67
N SER A 108 4.39 -18.98 -9.10
CA SER A 108 5.14 -20.03 -9.79
C SER A 108 6.41 -20.38 -9.00
N GLY A 109 6.65 -21.68 -8.77
CA GLY A 109 7.80 -22.17 -8.01
C GLY A 109 7.38 -23.09 -6.87
N LYS A 110 8.05 -23.00 -5.73
CA LYS A 110 7.71 -23.74 -4.51
C LYS A 110 6.80 -22.88 -3.63
N PRO A 111 5.50 -23.20 -3.49
CA PRO A 111 4.55 -22.38 -2.74
C PRO A 111 4.93 -22.15 -1.27
N GLU A 112 5.67 -23.09 -0.67
CA GLU A 112 6.12 -23.03 0.72
C GLU A 112 7.34 -22.10 0.92
N GLN A 113 7.96 -21.62 -0.17
CA GLN A 113 9.09 -20.69 -0.08
C GLN A 113 8.58 -19.27 -0.01
N ARG A 114 8.48 -18.74 1.21
CA ARG A 114 8.18 -17.33 1.44
C ARG A 114 9.25 -16.42 0.84
N GLN A 115 8.81 -15.25 0.41
CA GLN A 115 9.64 -14.15 -0.05
C GLN A 115 9.15 -12.86 0.61
N HIS A 116 9.90 -11.79 0.48
CA HIS A 116 9.55 -10.48 1.00
C HIS A 116 9.44 -9.48 -0.15
N ALA A 117 8.40 -8.66 -0.14
CA ALA A 117 8.24 -7.59 -1.12
C ALA A 117 7.87 -6.28 -0.42
N PHE A 118 8.57 -5.22 -0.82
CA PHE A 118 8.14 -3.86 -0.53
C PHE A 118 7.20 -3.37 -1.62
N TRP A 119 7.69 -3.32 -2.86
CA TRP A 119 6.88 -3.01 -4.04
C TRP A 119 6.32 -4.28 -4.66
N VAL A 120 5.00 -4.38 -4.73
CA VAL A 120 4.31 -5.42 -5.47
C VAL A 120 3.83 -4.84 -6.80
N PRO A 121 4.30 -5.35 -7.94
CA PRO A 121 3.88 -4.85 -9.24
C PRO A 121 2.42 -5.19 -9.52
N VAL A 122 1.71 -4.25 -10.16
CA VAL A 122 0.39 -4.51 -10.71
C VAL A 122 0.54 -5.26 -12.04
N SER A 123 -0.47 -6.04 -12.41
CA SER A 123 -0.51 -6.70 -13.71
C SER A 123 -0.44 -5.67 -14.84
N SER A 124 0.59 -5.78 -15.69
CA SER A 124 0.79 -4.90 -16.85
C SER A 124 -0.44 -4.85 -17.76
N ARG A 125 -1.15 -5.98 -17.92
CA ARG A 125 -2.38 -6.05 -18.69
C ARG A 125 -3.48 -5.17 -18.11
N TYR A 126 -3.66 -5.20 -16.79
CA TYR A 126 -4.71 -4.41 -16.12
C TYR A 126 -4.31 -2.95 -15.98
N PHE A 127 -3.03 -2.68 -15.76
CA PHE A 127 -2.46 -1.34 -15.81
C PHE A 127 -2.72 -0.67 -17.15
N SER A 128 -2.30 -1.28 -18.28
CA SER A 128 -2.54 -0.74 -19.62
C SER A 128 -4.01 -0.69 -20.04
N LEU A 129 -4.89 -1.45 -19.37
CA LEU A 129 -6.34 -1.33 -19.57
C LEU A 129 -6.87 -0.12 -18.80
N ALA A 130 -6.44 0.06 -17.55
CA ALA A 130 -6.83 1.18 -16.71
C ALA A 130 -6.34 2.51 -17.28
N GLU A 131 -5.15 2.55 -17.89
CA GLU A 131 -4.62 3.77 -18.54
C GLU A 131 -5.50 4.29 -19.68
N LYS A 132 -6.37 3.44 -20.23
CA LYS A 132 -7.32 3.81 -21.28
C LYS A 132 -8.64 4.35 -20.72
N LEU A 133 -8.81 4.36 -19.40
CA LEU A 133 -9.99 4.96 -18.78
C LEU A 133 -9.94 6.47 -19.03
N GLU A 134 -10.79 6.91 -19.96
CA GLU A 134 -10.97 8.32 -20.23
C GLU A 134 -11.96 8.89 -19.23
N VAL A 135 -11.54 9.93 -18.51
CA VAL A 135 -12.47 10.72 -17.71
C VAL A 135 -13.33 11.50 -18.69
N HIS A 136 -14.54 11.02 -18.96
CA HIS A 136 -15.53 11.81 -19.68
C HIS A 136 -15.86 13.04 -18.84
N THR A 137 -15.31 14.18 -19.25
CA THR A 137 -15.54 15.47 -18.62
C THR A 137 -16.98 15.94 -18.93
N TYR A 138 -17.51 16.76 -18.02
CA TYR A 138 -18.90 17.18 -17.82
C TYR A 138 -19.72 17.73 -19.00
N THR A 139 -19.27 17.67 -20.25
CA THR A 139 -20.05 18.22 -21.36
C THR A 139 -21.39 17.49 -21.53
N GLU A 140 -21.51 16.20 -21.18
CA GLU A 140 -22.76 15.44 -21.31
C GLU A 140 -23.66 15.43 -20.06
N LEU A 141 -23.14 15.72 -18.86
CA LEU A 141 -23.95 15.67 -17.62
C LEU A 141 -24.71 16.96 -17.32
N ASN A 142 -24.24 18.10 -17.82
CA ASN A 142 -24.92 19.38 -17.62
C ASN A 142 -26.27 19.47 -18.35
N GLU A 143 -26.50 18.67 -19.40
CA GLU A 143 -27.79 18.62 -20.08
C GLU A 143 -28.83 17.77 -19.33
N ILE A 144 -28.41 16.92 -18.37
CA ILE A 144 -29.30 15.94 -17.74
C ILE A 144 -29.62 16.28 -16.28
N THR A 145 -28.74 16.94 -15.51
CA THR A 145 -28.93 17.02 -14.04
C THR A 145 -28.93 18.41 -13.40
N GLY A 146 -28.54 19.48 -14.11
CA GLY A 146 -28.65 20.86 -13.60
C GLY A 146 -27.95 21.14 -12.24
N LEU A 147 -27.08 20.24 -11.78
CA LEU A 147 -26.42 20.33 -10.48
C LEU A 147 -24.90 20.44 -10.69
N ALA A 148 -24.39 21.64 -10.44
CA ALA A 148 -22.97 21.90 -10.32
C ALA A 148 -22.47 21.35 -8.97
N GLY A 149 -21.41 20.54 -9.01
CA GLY A 149 -20.61 20.22 -7.84
C GLY A 149 -20.74 18.79 -7.37
N VAL A 150 -19.82 17.96 -7.88
CA VAL A 150 -18.99 16.94 -7.19
C VAL A 150 -18.70 15.86 -8.21
N THR A 151 -17.42 15.76 -8.57
CA THR A 151 -16.86 14.75 -9.46
C THR A 151 -16.28 13.65 -8.61
N SER A 152 -16.91 12.49 -8.63
CA SER A 152 -16.21 11.21 -8.50
C SER A 152 -17.01 10.17 -9.26
N VAL A 153 -16.49 9.77 -10.42
CA VAL A 153 -16.88 8.52 -11.08
C VAL A 153 -15.61 7.68 -11.07
N ILE A 154 -15.75 6.45 -10.57
CA ILE A 154 -14.72 5.50 -10.12
C ILE A 154 -14.19 5.88 -8.73
#